data_AF-A0A165Q342-F1
#
_entry.id   AF-A0A165Q342-F1
#
_cell.length_a   1.000
_cell.length_b   1.000
_cell.length_c   1.000
_cell.angle_alpha   90.00
_cell.angle_beta   90.00
_cell.angle_gamma   90.00
#
_symmetry.space_group_name_H-M   'P 1'
#
loop_
_entity.id
_entity.type
_entity.pdbx_description
1 polymer ?
#
loop_
_entity_poly.entity_id
_entity_poly.type
_entity_poly.pdbx_seq_one_letter_code
_entity_poly.pdbx_strand_id
1 'polypeptide(L)'
;MASSTFASLHTVLEELKRIDPPIEDELLDDGFADGYKSAEGWLLEYTNLNKEPAFVKRVAAVLISFTENYYIFHPYPPYIIAMGALMLARHLCGTGRGPPIGESEQALEVMAIIDRTLGNEHSLMPEEIYSLNPKSSHWEILHRLDEFYEDWREDLGPVPRTLELYLSSPTAVDYRAGRAKRPTVTLMHFPDRI
;
A
#
# COMPACT_ATOMS: atom_id res chain seq x y z
N MET A 1 -42.06 15.63 -9.17
CA MET A 1 -41.29 14.88 -10.18
C MET A 1 -39.80 14.95 -9.80
N ALA A 2 -39.33 14.09 -8.90
CA ALA A 2 -37.95 14.09 -8.37
C ALA A 2 -37.35 12.68 -8.27
N SER A 3 -37.89 11.71 -9.02
CA SER A 3 -37.53 10.28 -8.94
C SER A 3 -36.51 9.85 -10.01
N SER A 4 -36.36 10.61 -11.09
CA SER A 4 -35.58 10.21 -12.27
C SER A 4 -34.06 10.42 -12.13
N THR A 5 -33.61 11.38 -11.34
CA THR A 5 -32.17 11.67 -11.16
C THR A 5 -31.49 10.71 -10.19
N PHE A 6 -32.20 10.22 -9.18
CA PHE A 6 -31.66 9.30 -8.18
C PHE A 6 -31.40 7.88 -8.73
N ALA A 7 -32.27 7.39 -9.61
CA ALA A 7 -32.08 6.09 -10.28
C ALA A 7 -30.87 6.09 -11.24
N SER A 8 -30.61 7.22 -11.89
CA SER A 8 -29.44 7.40 -12.77
C SER A 8 -28.13 7.41 -11.99
N LEU A 9 -28.08 8.11 -10.85
CA LEU A 9 -26.92 8.13 -9.96
C LEU A 9 -26.59 6.75 -9.37
N HIS A 10 -27.60 5.97 -8.98
CA HIS A 10 -27.40 4.61 -8.48
C HIS A 10 -26.84 3.70 -9.58
N THR A 11 -27.34 3.80 -10.81
CA THR A 11 -26.85 3.00 -11.93
C THR A 11 -25.40 3.34 -12.28
N VAL A 12 -25.06 4.63 -12.27
CA VAL A 12 -23.69 5.12 -12.49
C VAL A 12 -22.76 4.69 -11.37
N LEU A 13 -23.19 4.71 -10.10
CA LEU A 13 -22.40 4.25 -8.96
C LEU A 13 -22.17 2.72 -8.99
N GLU A 14 -23.16 1.94 -9.41
CA GLU A 14 -22.99 0.49 -9.56
C GLU A 14 -22.09 0.13 -10.75
N GLU A 15 -22.19 0.85 -11.87
CA GLU A 15 -21.23 0.73 -12.97
C GLU A 15 -19.82 1.19 -12.57
N LEU A 16 -19.68 2.27 -11.79
CA LEU A 16 -18.39 2.71 -11.24
C LEU A 16 -17.78 1.67 -10.29
N LYS A 17 -18.57 1.09 -9.37
CA LYS A 17 -18.11 0.00 -8.49
C LYS A 17 -17.77 -1.27 -9.26
N ARG A 18 -18.38 -1.49 -10.42
CA ARG A 18 -18.05 -2.62 -11.28
C ARG A 18 -16.74 -2.38 -12.03
N ILE A 19 -16.43 -1.13 -12.39
CA ILE A 19 -15.23 -0.75 -13.14
C ILE A 19 -14.02 -0.60 -12.20
N ASP A 20 -14.22 -0.03 -11.02
CA ASP A 20 -13.22 0.12 -9.96
C ASP A 20 -13.84 -0.25 -8.61
N PRO A 21 -13.86 -1.55 -8.25
CA PRO A 21 -14.43 -1.99 -7.00
C PRO A 21 -13.69 -1.39 -5.79
N PRO A 22 -14.37 -1.27 -4.63
CA PRO A 22 -13.70 -0.94 -3.39
C PRO A 22 -12.59 -1.95 -3.11
N ILE A 23 -11.39 -1.47 -2.77
CA ILE A 23 -10.25 -2.32 -2.40
C ILE A 23 -10.58 -3.31 -1.28
N GLU A 24 -11.55 -2.98 -0.42
CA GLU A 24 -12.02 -3.88 0.62
C GLU A 24 -12.69 -5.14 0.07
N ASP A 25 -13.43 -5.04 -1.03
CA ASP A 25 -14.10 -6.19 -1.65
C ASP A 25 -13.06 -7.11 -2.32
N GLU A 26 -12.02 -6.54 -2.93
CA GLU A 26 -10.89 -7.30 -3.48
C GLU A 26 -10.09 -8.03 -2.39
N LEU A 27 -9.73 -7.33 -1.30
CA LEU A 27 -8.98 -7.94 -0.19
C LEU A 27 -9.78 -9.01 0.57
N LEU A 28 -11.11 -8.95 0.53
CA LEU A 28 -11.98 -9.96 1.13
C LEU A 28 -11.98 -11.27 0.32
N ASP A 29 -12.01 -11.17 -1.00
CA ASP A 29 -11.95 -12.34 -1.89
C ASP A 29 -10.62 -13.10 -1.75
N ASP A 30 -9.52 -12.37 -1.54
CA ASP A 30 -8.18 -12.93 -1.33
C ASP A 30 -7.89 -13.26 0.17
N GLY A 31 -8.81 -12.92 1.07
CA GLY A 31 -8.58 -12.83 2.53
C GLY A 31 -8.51 -14.17 3.29
N PHE A 32 -8.97 -15.27 2.69
CA PHE A 32 -9.10 -16.57 3.37
C PHE A 32 -8.71 -17.74 2.45
N ALA A 33 -7.58 -18.37 2.74
CA ALA A 33 -7.18 -19.66 2.18
C ALA A 33 -6.97 -20.67 3.32
N ASP A 34 -7.61 -21.84 3.23
CA ASP A 34 -7.41 -22.99 4.12
C ASP A 34 -7.53 -22.73 5.64
N GLY A 35 -8.37 -21.76 6.04
CA GLY A 35 -8.61 -21.43 7.46
C GLY A 35 -7.52 -20.57 8.11
N TYR A 36 -6.52 -20.15 7.35
CA TYR A 36 -5.54 -19.16 7.76
C TYR A 36 -5.79 -17.83 7.04
N LYS A 37 -5.53 -16.74 7.74
CA LYS A 37 -5.72 -15.40 7.21
C LYS A 37 -4.51 -15.01 6.35
N SER A 38 -4.75 -14.70 5.08
CA SER A 38 -3.74 -14.22 4.13
C SER A 38 -3.18 -12.84 4.53
N ALA A 39 -2.13 -12.39 3.86
CA ALA A 39 -1.56 -11.07 4.11
C ALA A 39 -2.56 -9.96 3.76
N GLU A 40 -3.32 -10.13 2.68
CA GLU A 40 -4.44 -9.29 2.24
C GLU A 40 -5.53 -9.21 3.31
N GLY A 41 -5.90 -10.36 3.89
CA GLY A 41 -6.84 -10.41 5.00
C GLY A 41 -6.33 -9.62 6.22
N TRP A 42 -5.05 -9.76 6.58
CA TRP A 42 -4.43 -8.96 7.65
C TRP A 42 -4.40 -7.47 7.32
N LEU A 43 -4.06 -7.11 6.09
CA LEU A 43 -4.07 -5.73 5.60
C LEU A 43 -5.45 -5.09 5.76
N LEU A 44 -6.52 -5.81 5.42
CA LEU A 44 -7.89 -5.33 5.58
C LEU A 44 -8.20 -4.98 7.04
N GLU A 45 -7.79 -5.82 7.99
CA GLU A 45 -8.00 -5.55 9.42
C GLU A 45 -7.21 -4.33 9.89
N TYR A 46 -5.91 -4.25 9.55
CA TYR A 46 -5.07 -3.11 9.92
C TYR A 46 -5.58 -1.79 9.34
N THR A 47 -6.01 -1.80 8.08
CA THR A 47 -6.47 -0.61 7.38
C THR A 47 -7.87 -0.16 7.81
N ASN A 48 -8.74 -1.09 8.22
CA ASN A 48 -10.04 -0.76 8.80
C ASN A 48 -9.94 -0.14 10.19
N LEU A 49 -9.03 -0.65 11.04
CA LEU A 49 -8.77 -0.09 12.37
C LEU A 49 -8.25 1.35 12.28
N ASN A 50 -7.37 1.61 11.32
CA ASN A 50 -6.71 2.92 11.18
C ASN A 50 -7.39 3.87 10.20
N LYS A 51 -8.45 3.44 9.51
CA LYS A 51 -9.16 4.20 8.45
C LYS A 51 -8.18 4.75 7.41
N GLU A 52 -7.33 3.86 6.89
CA GLU A 52 -6.32 4.23 5.89
C GLU A 52 -6.96 4.78 4.60
N PRO A 53 -6.34 5.76 3.93
CA PRO A 53 -6.80 6.21 2.61
C PRO A 53 -6.77 5.08 1.59
N ALA A 54 -7.74 5.02 0.68
CA ALA A 54 -7.84 3.98 -0.35
C ALA A 54 -6.53 3.81 -1.14
N PHE A 55 -5.88 4.91 -1.54
CA PHE A 55 -4.60 4.87 -2.25
C PHE A 55 -3.50 4.14 -1.46
N VAL A 56 -3.38 4.39 -0.14
CA VAL A 56 -2.41 3.69 0.72
C VAL A 56 -2.72 2.20 0.81
N LYS A 57 -4.01 1.83 0.87
CA LYS A 57 -4.44 0.43 0.87
C LYS A 57 -4.06 -0.28 -0.42
N ARG A 58 -4.31 0.35 -1.58
CA ARG A 58 -3.97 -0.19 -2.91
C ARG A 58 -2.46 -0.36 -3.07
N VAL A 59 -1.67 0.64 -2.65
CA VAL A 59 -0.20 0.53 -2.63
C VAL A 59 0.24 -0.64 -1.74
N ALA A 60 -0.29 -0.75 -0.51
CA ALA A 60 0.05 -1.86 0.37
C ALA A 60 -0.33 -3.23 -0.22
N ALA A 61 -1.48 -3.34 -0.89
CA ALA A 61 -1.92 -4.57 -1.56
C ALA A 61 -0.93 -4.97 -2.68
N VAL A 62 -0.54 -4.03 -3.54
CA VAL A 62 0.46 -4.27 -4.58
C VAL A 62 1.81 -4.71 -3.98
N LEU A 63 2.23 -4.08 -2.87
CA LEU A 63 3.45 -4.48 -2.18
C LEU A 63 3.37 -5.88 -1.57
N ILE A 64 2.17 -6.33 -1.15
CA ILE A 64 1.96 -7.73 -0.72
C ILE A 64 2.06 -8.67 -1.91
N SER A 65 1.37 -8.40 -3.02
CA SER A 65 1.46 -9.23 -4.23
C SER A 65 2.89 -9.31 -4.75
N PHE A 66 3.66 -8.22 -4.64
CA PHE A 66 5.10 -8.23 -4.94
C PHE A 66 5.86 -9.26 -4.11
N THR A 67 5.53 -9.41 -2.82
CA THR A 67 6.23 -10.37 -1.94
C THR A 67 6.04 -11.83 -2.34
N GLU A 68 4.95 -12.18 -3.03
CA GLU A 68 4.68 -13.54 -3.47
C GLU A 68 5.68 -14.02 -4.54
N ASN A 69 6.31 -13.09 -5.26
CA ASN A 69 7.28 -13.39 -6.32
C ASN A 69 8.66 -13.77 -5.77
N TYR A 70 8.94 -13.49 -4.49
CA TYR A 70 10.29 -13.61 -3.95
C TYR A 70 10.34 -14.54 -2.73
N TYR A 71 11.12 -15.60 -2.88
CA TYR A 71 11.39 -16.59 -1.84
C TYR A 71 11.96 -15.99 -0.53
N ILE A 72 12.55 -14.79 -0.57
CA ILE A 72 13.08 -14.11 0.61
C ILE A 72 11.98 -13.79 1.64
N PHE A 73 10.72 -13.68 1.21
CA PHE A 73 9.59 -13.37 2.11
C PHE A 73 8.95 -14.61 2.74
N HIS A 74 9.22 -15.82 2.24
CA HIS A 74 8.62 -17.07 2.73
C HIS A 74 8.81 -17.36 4.23
N PRO A 75 9.92 -16.94 4.89
CA PRO A 75 10.07 -17.14 6.33
C PRO A 75 9.14 -16.26 7.18
N TYR A 76 8.55 -15.20 6.63
CA TYR A 76 7.74 -14.25 7.39
C TYR A 76 6.27 -14.68 7.38
N PRO A 77 5.58 -14.61 8.54
CA PRO A 77 4.17 -14.92 8.59
C PRO A 77 3.34 -13.82 7.91
N PRO A 78 2.12 -14.13 7.40
CA PRO A 78 1.33 -13.18 6.60
C PRO A 78 1.03 -11.84 7.28
N TYR A 79 0.80 -11.84 8.60
CA TYR A 79 0.54 -10.61 9.35
C TYR A 79 1.76 -9.67 9.42
N ILE A 80 2.98 -10.22 9.43
CA ILE A 80 4.22 -9.44 9.37
C ILE A 80 4.42 -8.87 7.97
N ILE A 81 4.14 -9.65 6.93
CA ILE A 81 4.17 -9.17 5.53
C ILE A 81 3.20 -8.01 5.34
N ALA A 82 1.95 -8.18 5.76
CA ALA A 82 0.93 -7.15 5.68
C ALA A 82 1.31 -5.87 6.43
N MET A 83 1.88 -6.01 7.65
CA MET A 83 2.34 -4.85 8.40
C MET A 83 3.53 -4.16 7.73
N GLY A 84 4.54 -4.90 7.28
CA GLY A 84 5.71 -4.32 6.60
C GLY A 84 5.34 -3.61 5.30
N ALA A 85 4.46 -4.20 4.50
CA ALA A 85 3.91 -3.59 3.29
C ALA A 85 3.13 -2.30 3.61
N LEU A 86 2.29 -2.30 4.65
CA LEU A 86 1.55 -1.12 5.07
C LEU A 86 2.45 -0.01 5.62
N MET A 87 3.48 -0.37 6.39
CA MET A 87 4.49 0.57 6.89
C MET A 87 5.22 1.25 5.72
N LEU A 88 5.62 0.47 4.70
CA LEU A 88 6.24 1.01 3.50
C LEU A 88 5.27 1.88 2.70
N ALA A 89 4.04 1.43 2.46
CA ALA A 89 3.03 2.20 1.74
C ALA A 89 2.80 3.59 2.36
N ARG A 90 2.71 3.67 3.70
CA ARG A 90 2.59 4.95 4.41
C ARG A 90 3.81 5.84 4.24
N HIS A 91 5.01 5.25 4.27
CA HIS A 91 6.28 5.96 4.03
C HIS A 91 6.32 6.52 2.62
N LEU A 92 6.11 5.67 1.60
CA LEU A 92 6.09 6.05 0.18
C LEU A 92 5.06 7.14 -0.11
N CYS A 93 3.86 7.03 0.45
CA CYS A 93 2.81 8.03 0.27
C CYS A 93 3.06 9.31 1.08
N GLY A 94 3.96 9.29 2.06
CA GLY A 94 4.20 10.40 2.98
C GLY A 94 3.00 10.73 3.85
N THR A 95 2.13 9.75 4.15
CA THR A 95 0.96 9.95 5.01
C THR A 95 1.34 10.11 6.48
N GLY A 96 2.53 9.63 6.85
CA GLY A 96 3.04 9.56 8.22
C GLY A 96 2.74 8.21 8.85
N ARG A 97 3.30 7.99 10.03
CA ARG A 97 3.02 6.78 10.80
C ARG A 97 1.53 6.74 11.17
N GLY A 98 0.94 5.55 11.08
CA GLY A 98 -0.39 5.28 11.63
C GLY A 98 -0.35 5.21 13.17
N PRO A 99 -1.51 5.09 13.83
CA PRO A 99 -1.57 4.66 15.23
C PRO A 99 -0.78 3.35 15.45
N PRO A 100 -0.13 3.14 16.61
CA PRO A 100 0.56 1.90 16.89
C PRO A 100 -0.39 0.70 16.85
N ILE A 101 -0.14 -0.24 15.95
CA ILE A 101 -0.88 -1.48 15.75
C ILE A 101 0.08 -2.60 15.31
N GLY A 102 0.70 -3.30 16.26
CA GLY A 102 1.49 -4.50 15.91
C GLY A 102 2.75 -4.24 15.08
N GLU A 103 3.23 -2.99 14.98
CA GLU A 103 4.55 -2.73 14.40
C GLU A 103 5.62 -3.40 15.26
N SER A 104 6.60 -4.02 14.59
CA SER A 104 7.63 -4.83 15.21
C SER A 104 8.92 -4.76 14.40
N GLU A 105 10.03 -5.22 14.98
CA GLU A 105 11.31 -5.31 14.27
C GLU A 105 11.22 -6.20 13.02
N GLN A 106 10.42 -7.28 13.07
CA GLN A 106 10.21 -8.15 11.90
C GLN A 106 9.42 -7.44 10.79
N ALA A 107 8.41 -6.66 11.13
CA ALA A 107 7.67 -5.88 10.13
C ALA A 107 8.53 -4.76 9.52
N LEU A 108 9.40 -4.14 10.32
CA LEU A 108 10.37 -3.17 9.82
C LEU A 108 11.41 -3.82 8.90
N GLU A 109 11.86 -5.03 9.23
CA GLU A 109 12.76 -5.81 8.37
C GLU A 109 12.09 -6.09 7.03
N VAL A 110 10.83 -6.56 7.02
CA VAL A 110 10.08 -6.75 5.77
C VAL A 110 9.94 -5.45 5.00
N MET A 111 9.58 -4.33 5.64
CA MET A 111 9.52 -3.01 5.01
C MET A 111 10.84 -2.66 4.30
N ALA A 112 11.97 -2.88 4.96
CA ALA A 112 13.29 -2.59 4.40
C ALA A 112 13.68 -3.54 3.27
N ILE A 113 13.31 -4.82 3.36
CA ILE A 113 13.54 -5.79 2.29
C ILE A 113 12.71 -5.42 1.05
N ILE A 114 11.41 -5.13 1.20
CA ILE A 114 10.55 -4.72 0.08
C ILE A 114 11.12 -3.47 -0.60
N ASP A 115 11.44 -2.42 0.18
CA ASP A 115 11.98 -1.17 -0.38
C ASP A 115 13.27 -1.38 -1.16
N ARG A 116 14.17 -2.24 -0.64
CA ARG A 116 15.42 -2.55 -1.31
C ARG A 116 15.23 -3.39 -2.56
N THR A 117 14.37 -4.42 -2.52
CA THR A 117 14.12 -5.28 -3.69
C THR A 117 13.46 -4.47 -4.79
N LEU A 118 12.49 -3.61 -4.46
CA LEU A 118 11.89 -2.66 -5.41
C LEU A 118 12.95 -1.74 -6.02
N GLY A 119 13.83 -1.15 -5.21
CA GLY A 119 14.92 -0.32 -5.73
C GLY A 119 15.85 -1.03 -6.72
N ASN A 120 15.92 -2.37 -6.72
CA ASN A 120 16.73 -3.13 -7.67
C ASN A 120 15.93 -3.68 -8.85
N GLU A 121 14.62 -3.90 -8.68
CA GLU A 121 13.80 -4.71 -9.60
C GLU A 121 12.51 -4.03 -10.07
N HIS A 122 12.29 -2.75 -9.75
CA HIS A 122 11.04 -2.04 -10.04
C HIS A 122 10.60 -2.12 -11.52
N SER A 123 11.55 -2.12 -12.47
CA SER A 123 11.25 -2.17 -13.91
C SER A 123 10.61 -3.49 -14.39
N LEU A 124 10.80 -4.59 -13.65
CA LEU A 124 10.22 -5.90 -13.98
C LEU A 124 8.87 -6.12 -13.30
N MET A 125 8.58 -5.33 -12.26
CA MET A 125 7.41 -5.47 -11.41
C MET A 125 6.07 -5.43 -12.18
N PRO A 126 5.82 -4.50 -13.12
CA PRO A 126 4.52 -4.42 -13.78
C PRO A 126 4.18 -5.70 -14.52
N GLU A 127 5.14 -6.27 -15.25
CA GLU A 127 4.93 -7.48 -16.04
C GLU A 127 4.81 -8.73 -15.15
N GLU A 128 5.70 -8.87 -14.15
CA GLU A 128 5.75 -10.05 -13.29
C GLU A 128 4.53 -10.16 -12.36
N ILE A 129 4.18 -9.06 -11.67
CA ILE A 129 3.01 -9.06 -10.78
C ILE A 129 1.72 -9.19 -11.59
N TYR A 130 1.60 -8.49 -12.72
CA TYR A 130 0.38 -8.60 -13.54
C TYR A 130 0.19 -10.02 -14.09
N SER A 131 1.27 -10.70 -14.47
CA SER A 131 1.20 -12.07 -14.96
C SER A 131 0.75 -13.07 -13.90
N LEU A 132 1.14 -12.85 -12.63
CA LEU A 132 0.84 -13.75 -11.52
C LEU A 132 -0.51 -13.46 -10.87
N ASN A 133 -0.86 -12.19 -10.73
CA ASN A 133 -2.12 -11.78 -10.14
C ASN A 133 -2.76 -10.61 -10.89
N PRO A 134 -3.39 -10.86 -12.07
CA PRO A 134 -4.01 -9.81 -12.90
C PRO A 134 -5.24 -9.14 -12.26
N LYS A 135 -5.75 -9.68 -11.14
CA LYS A 135 -6.94 -9.16 -10.45
C LYS A 135 -6.58 -8.17 -9.34
N SER A 136 -5.51 -8.44 -8.59
CA SER A 136 -5.06 -7.57 -7.49
C SER A 136 -3.96 -6.59 -7.94
N SER A 137 -3.45 -6.74 -9.18
CA SER A 137 -2.52 -5.81 -9.81
C SER A 137 -3.22 -4.54 -10.28
N HIS A 138 -3.19 -3.56 -9.39
CA HIS A 138 -3.50 -2.18 -9.72
C HIS A 138 -2.45 -1.65 -10.70
N TRP A 139 -2.66 -1.89 -12.00
CA TRP A 139 -1.67 -1.59 -13.05
C TRP A 139 -1.17 -0.14 -12.98
N GLU A 140 -2.07 0.80 -12.67
CA GLU A 140 -1.74 2.22 -12.46
C GLU A 140 -0.75 2.42 -11.31
N ILE A 141 -0.93 1.69 -10.21
CA ILE A 141 -0.03 1.73 -9.05
C ILE A 141 1.31 1.07 -9.36
N LEU A 142 1.32 -0.03 -10.15
CA LEU A 142 2.54 -0.69 -10.57
C LEU A 142 3.43 0.25 -11.40
N HIS A 143 2.87 0.88 -12.44
CA HIS A 143 3.61 1.86 -13.24
C HIS A 143 4.01 3.08 -12.43
N ARG A 144 3.13 3.56 -11.54
CA ARG A 144 3.45 4.69 -10.67
C ARG A 144 4.58 4.38 -9.70
N LEU A 145 4.66 3.15 -9.19
CA LEU A 145 5.79 2.68 -8.38
C LEU A 145 7.07 2.59 -9.21
N ASP A 146 7.00 2.05 -10.42
CA ASP A 146 8.14 1.96 -11.35
C ASP A 146 8.75 3.35 -11.59
N GLU A 147 7.96 4.32 -12.05
CA GLU A 147 8.42 5.70 -12.27
C GLU A 147 8.95 6.36 -10.99
N PHE A 148 8.29 6.12 -9.86
CA PHE A 148 8.71 6.68 -8.59
C PHE A 148 10.06 6.13 -8.14
N TYR A 149 10.29 4.81 -8.30
CA TYR A 149 11.55 4.17 -7.94
C TYR A 149 12.69 4.51 -8.91
N GLU A 150 12.37 4.78 -10.17
CA GLU A 150 13.38 5.21 -11.17
C GLU A 150 13.97 6.60 -10.85
N ASP A 151 13.11 7.57 -10.50
CA ASP A 151 13.52 8.99 -10.47
C ASP A 151 13.43 9.68 -9.11
N TRP A 152 12.48 9.28 -8.29
CA TRP A 152 11.99 10.12 -7.19
C TRP A 152 12.19 9.50 -5.81
N ARG A 153 12.50 8.20 -5.76
CA ARG A 153 12.63 7.46 -4.52
C ARG A 153 13.73 8.03 -3.63
N GLU A 154 14.84 8.48 -4.20
CA GLU A 154 15.95 9.06 -3.43
C GLU A 154 15.57 10.35 -2.69
N ASP A 155 14.61 11.13 -3.22
CA ASP A 155 14.16 12.41 -2.66
C ASP A 155 13.24 12.26 -1.42
N LEU A 156 12.59 11.10 -1.25
CA LEU A 156 11.69 10.83 -0.12
C LEU A 156 12.46 10.56 1.20
N GLY A 157 13.75 10.22 1.10
CA GLY A 157 14.58 9.80 2.21
C GLY A 157 14.47 8.29 2.51
N PRO A 158 15.44 7.74 3.27
CA PRO A 158 15.52 6.31 3.53
C PRO A 158 14.40 5.84 4.45
N VAL A 159 14.05 4.55 4.36
CA VAL A 159 13.21 3.90 5.38
C VAL A 159 13.92 3.88 6.74
N PRO A 160 13.19 3.94 7.87
CA PRO A 160 13.80 3.85 9.19
C PRO A 160 14.55 2.54 9.40
N ARG A 161 15.71 2.59 10.06
CA ARG A 161 16.57 1.40 10.29
C ARG A 161 16.32 0.67 11.60
N THR A 162 15.56 1.27 12.50
CA THR A 162 15.19 0.68 13.79
C THR A 162 13.73 0.97 14.11
N LEU A 163 13.10 0.12 14.91
CA LEU A 163 11.72 0.32 15.31
C LEU A 163 11.55 1.62 16.09
N GLU A 164 12.54 1.99 16.91
CA GLU A 164 12.56 3.27 17.63
C GLU A 164 12.48 4.47 16.67
N LEU A 165 13.29 4.48 15.62
CA LEU A 165 13.26 5.54 14.61
C LEU A 165 11.92 5.58 13.88
N TYR A 166 11.37 4.42 13.53
CA TYR A 166 10.03 4.34 12.94
C TYR A 166 8.97 4.92 13.89
N LEU A 167 8.94 4.51 15.16
CA LEU A 167 7.96 4.97 16.15
C LEU A 167 8.09 6.47 16.46
N SER A 168 9.30 7.02 16.34
CA SER A 168 9.56 8.47 16.47
C SER A 168 9.16 9.29 15.24
N SER A 169 8.84 8.63 14.12
CA SER A 169 8.47 9.31 12.88
C SER A 169 7.11 10.03 13.02
N PRO A 170 6.91 11.17 12.33
CA PRO A 170 5.69 11.93 12.45
C PRO A 170 4.45 11.13 12.04
N THR A 171 3.36 11.32 12.78
CA THR A 171 2.05 10.75 12.44
C THR A 171 1.27 11.65 11.49
N ALA A 172 0.19 11.13 10.91
CA ALA A 172 -0.77 11.95 10.15
C ALA A 172 -1.38 13.10 10.98
N VAL A 173 -1.45 12.96 12.30
CA VAL A 173 -1.93 14.03 13.20
C VAL A 173 -0.87 15.13 13.33
N ASP A 174 0.41 14.77 13.41
CA ASP A 174 1.50 15.74 13.51
C ASP A 174 1.60 16.62 12.28
N TYR A 175 1.43 16.03 11.08
CA TYR A 175 1.38 16.81 9.84
C TYR A 175 0.18 17.75 9.78
N ARG A 176 -1.03 17.29 10.17
CA ARG A 176 -2.23 18.13 10.20
C ARG A 176 -2.14 19.27 11.21
N ALA A 177 -1.47 19.03 12.34
CA ALA A 177 -1.23 20.02 13.37
C ALA A 177 -0.04 20.97 13.07
N GLY A 178 0.67 20.76 11.95
CA GLY A 178 1.86 21.55 11.60
C GLY A 178 3.07 21.30 12.51
N ARG A 179 3.07 20.21 13.29
CA ARG A 179 4.20 19.82 14.16
C ARG A 179 5.35 19.18 13.41
N ALA A 180 5.09 18.72 12.19
CA ALA A 180 6.08 18.17 11.28
C ALA A 180 5.78 18.63 9.85
N LYS A 181 6.81 18.67 9.01
CA LYS A 181 6.70 18.98 7.58
C LYS A 181 6.59 17.68 6.79
N ARG A 182 5.63 17.58 5.88
CA ARG A 182 5.54 16.44 4.96
C ARG A 182 6.74 16.42 4.01
N PRO A 183 7.16 15.24 3.53
CA PRO A 183 8.10 15.15 2.42
C PRO A 183 7.58 15.92 1.21
N THR A 184 8.50 16.52 0.45
CA THR A 184 8.15 17.35 -0.72
C THR A 184 7.79 16.49 -1.92
N VAL A 185 8.39 15.31 -2.02
CA VAL A 185 8.12 14.31 -3.06
C VAL A 185 7.61 13.05 -2.36
N THR A 186 6.46 12.54 -2.80
CA THR A 186 5.89 11.27 -2.32
C THR A 186 5.24 10.53 -3.47
N LEU A 187 4.96 9.24 -3.30
CA LEU A 187 4.25 8.44 -4.31
C LEU A 187 2.87 9.05 -4.67
N MET A 188 2.22 9.77 -3.74
CA MET A 188 0.97 10.49 -4.04
C MET A 188 1.20 11.81 -4.80
N HIS A 189 2.39 12.39 -4.69
CA HIS A 189 2.71 13.72 -5.22
C HIS A 189 4.16 13.73 -5.73
N PHE A 190 4.36 13.29 -6.98
CA PHE A 190 5.58 13.48 -7.74
C PHE A 190 5.22 13.88 -9.18
N PRO A 191 6.12 14.55 -9.92
CA PRO A 191 5.88 14.91 -11.32
C PRO A 191 5.74 13.64 -12.17
N ASP A 192 4.56 13.42 -12.76
CA ASP A 192 4.36 12.30 -13.69
C ASP A 192 5.19 12.54 -14.97
N ARG A 193 5.84 11.47 -15.49
CA ARG A 193 6.46 11.49 -16.81
C ARG A 193 5.34 11.29 -17.87
N ILE A 194 4.59 12.34 -18.21
CA ILE A 194 3.63 12.27 -19.33
C ILE A 194 4.38 11.99 -20.64
#